data_AF-A0A972EXF2-F1
#
_entry.id   AF-A0A972EXF2-F1
#
_cell.length_a   1.000
_cell.length_b   1.000
_cell.length_c   1.000
_cell.angle_alpha   90.00
_cell.angle_beta   90.00
_cell.angle_gamma   90.00
#
_symmetry.space_group_name_H-M   'P 1'
#
loop_
_entity.id
_entity.type
_entity.pdbx_description
1 polymer ?
#
loop_
_entity_poly.entity_id
_entity_poly.type
_entity_poly.pdbx_seq_one_letter_code
_entity_poly.pdbx_strand_id
1 'polypeptide(L)'
;MRASLGDESARVWQEPNSESISLTSIHKGEEFEIGKVIRKKKEVWVTITLDNGVTGFISGDTHIFAIQQVEAVGNDLELYQQPDSSSPVLATIAKKTLFTVRGVETVNEESWYRAETEEGMQGYIKSGARLRAKPQVTKESARKMMITGALFAVGGAVLYFLFPSNPEAAGGNTSFISLGLILLGLFQVFQGFAQYRQQSKKD
;
A
#
# COMPACT_ATOMS: atom_id res chain seq x y z
N MET A 1 -3.65 3.24 -2.53
CA MET A 1 -2.20 2.88 -2.45
C MET A 1 -1.42 4.14 -2.78
N ARG A 2 -0.32 4.49 -2.10
CA ARG A 2 0.46 5.68 -2.46
C ARG A 2 1.47 5.38 -3.57
N ALA A 3 1.73 6.34 -4.43
CA ALA A 3 2.71 6.26 -5.50
C ALA A 3 3.36 7.62 -5.74
N SER A 4 4.46 7.63 -6.48
CA SER A 4 5.10 8.82 -7.00
C SER A 4 5.15 8.82 -8.52
N LEU A 5 5.21 10.01 -9.11
CA LEU A 5 5.37 10.14 -10.57
C LEU A 5 6.80 9.77 -10.99
N GLY A 6 6.94 8.89 -11.98
CA GLY A 6 8.22 8.55 -12.61
C GLY A 6 8.56 9.43 -13.82
N ASP A 7 7.54 9.86 -14.57
CA ASP A 7 7.69 10.80 -15.68
C ASP A 7 8.04 12.22 -15.20
N GLU A 8 8.61 13.06 -16.08
CA GLU A 8 8.93 14.46 -15.77
C GLU A 8 7.69 15.28 -15.39
N SER A 9 6.58 15.04 -16.09
CA SER A 9 5.29 15.60 -15.74
C SER A 9 4.14 14.77 -16.30
N ALA A 10 2.99 14.82 -15.64
CA ALA A 10 1.75 14.23 -16.14
C ALA A 10 0.57 15.15 -15.84
N ARG A 11 -0.39 15.20 -16.76
CA ARG A 11 -1.63 15.97 -16.57
C ARG A 11 -2.64 15.17 -15.77
N VAL A 12 -3.33 15.86 -14.87
CA VAL A 12 -4.45 15.33 -14.10
C VAL A 12 -5.74 15.85 -14.69
N TRP A 13 -6.56 14.95 -15.19
CA TRP A 13 -7.80 15.25 -15.92
C TRP A 13 -9.00 15.16 -15.00
N GLN A 14 -10.01 15.98 -15.26
CA GLN A 14 -11.27 15.97 -14.50
C GLN A 14 -12.11 14.73 -14.80
N GLU A 15 -12.05 14.24 -16.03
CA GLU A 15 -12.70 13.01 -16.46
C GLU A 15 -11.69 12.05 -17.09
N PRO A 16 -11.99 10.73 -17.18
CA PRO A 16 -11.15 9.76 -17.88
C PRO A 16 -11.28 9.94 -19.41
N ASN A 17 -10.81 11.08 -19.90
CA ASN A 17 -10.88 11.56 -21.26
C ASN A 17 -9.81 12.64 -21.47
N SER A 18 -8.96 12.49 -22.49
CA SER A 18 -7.89 13.42 -22.84
C SER A 18 -8.38 14.76 -23.42
N GLU A 19 -9.66 14.83 -23.81
CA GLU A 19 -10.31 16.07 -24.23
C GLU A 19 -10.99 16.80 -23.05
N SER A 20 -10.95 16.25 -21.83
CA SER A 20 -11.55 16.89 -20.66
C SER A 20 -10.69 18.04 -20.11
N ILE A 21 -11.18 18.77 -19.11
CA ILE A 21 -10.41 19.84 -18.49
C ILE A 21 -9.24 19.23 -17.71
N SER A 22 -8.02 19.73 -17.95
CA SER A 22 -6.86 19.45 -17.10
C SER A 22 -7.02 20.24 -15.80
N LEU A 23 -7.18 19.55 -14.68
CA LEU A 23 -7.29 20.15 -13.35
C LEU A 23 -5.97 20.75 -12.89
N THR A 24 -4.87 20.02 -13.12
CA THR A 24 -3.50 20.42 -12.78
C THR A 24 -2.51 19.53 -13.53
N SER A 25 -1.22 19.80 -13.35
CA SER A 25 -0.12 18.88 -13.67
C SER A 25 0.54 18.42 -12.38
N ILE A 26 1.06 17.20 -12.39
CA ILE A 26 1.95 16.65 -11.38
C ILE A 26 3.35 16.48 -11.96
N HIS A 27 4.37 16.59 -11.12
CA HIS A 27 5.78 16.55 -11.49
C HIS A 27 6.50 15.33 -10.93
N LYS A 28 7.64 14.99 -11.52
CA LYS A 28 8.45 13.84 -11.13
C LYS A 28 8.70 13.83 -9.63
N GLY A 29 8.49 12.67 -9.03
CA GLY A 29 8.70 12.46 -7.62
C GLY A 29 7.61 13.01 -6.71
N GLU A 30 6.63 13.77 -7.21
CA GLU A 30 5.43 14.12 -6.44
C GLU A 30 4.63 12.87 -6.13
N GLU A 31 4.05 12.84 -4.93
CA GLU A 31 3.33 11.69 -4.40
C GLU A 31 1.81 11.91 -4.46
N PHE A 32 1.07 10.82 -4.66
CA PHE A 32 -0.38 10.83 -4.72
C PHE A 32 -0.95 9.45 -4.37
N GLU A 33 -2.24 9.40 -4.04
CA GLU A 33 -2.94 8.14 -3.89
C GLU A 33 -3.46 7.64 -5.23
N ILE A 34 -3.23 6.35 -5.50
CA ILE A 34 -3.84 5.62 -6.61
C ILE A 34 -5.12 4.94 -6.13
N GLY A 35 -6.18 5.13 -6.91
CA GLY A 35 -7.47 4.49 -6.81
C GLY A 35 -7.72 3.46 -7.90
N LYS A 36 -8.92 3.52 -8.50
CA LYS A 36 -9.39 2.52 -9.47
C LYS A 36 -8.77 2.72 -10.84
N VAL A 37 -8.53 1.62 -11.54
CA VAL A 37 -8.22 1.61 -12.97
C VAL A 37 -9.53 1.51 -13.74
N ILE A 38 -9.73 2.42 -14.71
CA ILE A 38 -10.92 2.54 -15.53
C ILE A 38 -10.54 2.37 -16.99
N ARG A 39 -11.35 1.66 -17.76
CA ARG A 39 -11.20 1.56 -19.20
C ARG A 39 -12.36 2.27 -19.89
N LYS A 40 -12.07 3.28 -20.71
CA LYS A 40 -13.07 4.06 -21.45
C LYS A 40 -12.57 4.33 -22.86
N LYS A 41 -13.42 4.11 -23.87
CA LYS A 41 -13.05 4.28 -25.30
C LYS A 41 -11.73 3.59 -25.71
N LYS A 42 -11.44 2.41 -25.15
CA LYS A 42 -10.19 1.62 -25.32
C LYS A 42 -8.95 2.19 -24.64
N GLU A 43 -9.01 3.37 -24.04
CA GLU A 43 -7.95 3.94 -23.22
C GLU A 43 -8.07 3.46 -21.77
N VAL A 44 -6.93 3.42 -21.08
CA VAL A 44 -6.83 3.09 -19.66
C VAL A 44 -6.57 4.37 -18.89
N TRP A 45 -7.28 4.53 -17.78
CA TRP A 45 -7.23 5.70 -16.91
C TRP A 45 -7.09 5.24 -15.48
N VAL A 46 -6.32 5.98 -14.69
CA VAL A 46 -6.11 5.69 -13.27
C VAL A 46 -6.65 6.85 -12.46
N THR A 47 -7.59 6.57 -11.55
CA THR A 47 -8.04 7.58 -10.58
C THR A 47 -6.91 7.86 -9.62
N ILE A 48 -6.62 9.14 -9.39
CA ILE A 48 -5.67 9.58 -8.38
C ILE A 48 -6.29 10.60 -7.44
N THR A 49 -5.78 10.68 -6.22
CA THR A 49 -6.10 11.72 -5.25
C THR A 49 -4.80 12.39 -4.83
N LEU A 50 -4.72 13.70 -5.02
CA LEU A 50 -3.58 14.53 -4.61
C LEU A 50 -3.65 14.84 -3.12
N ASP A 51 -2.53 15.27 -2.53
CA ASP A 51 -2.44 15.58 -1.10
C ASP A 51 -3.38 16.72 -0.65
N ASN A 52 -3.77 17.60 -1.58
CA ASN A 52 -4.78 18.65 -1.34
C ASN A 52 -6.24 18.13 -1.40
N GLY A 53 -6.44 16.83 -1.57
CA GLY A 53 -7.74 16.18 -1.69
C GLY A 53 -8.37 16.20 -3.09
N VAL A 54 -7.75 16.86 -4.07
CA VAL A 54 -8.25 16.89 -5.44
C VAL A 54 -8.17 15.49 -6.04
N THR A 55 -9.31 14.99 -6.51
CA THR A 55 -9.40 13.70 -7.22
C THR A 55 -9.49 13.94 -8.73
N GLY A 56 -8.72 13.18 -9.51
CA GLY A 56 -8.74 13.25 -10.96
C GLY A 56 -8.25 11.97 -11.61
N PHE A 57 -7.90 12.05 -12.89
CA PHE A 57 -7.48 10.91 -13.70
C PHE A 57 -6.15 11.18 -14.39
N ILE A 58 -5.26 10.19 -14.39
CA ILE A 58 -4.05 10.18 -15.22
C ILE A 58 -4.15 9.07 -16.27
N SER A 59 -3.37 9.20 -17.34
CA SER A 59 -3.28 8.16 -18.37
C SER A 59 -2.72 6.86 -17.76
N GLY A 60 -3.22 5.72 -18.22
CA GLY A 60 -2.66 4.41 -17.87
C GLY A 60 -1.24 4.18 -18.41
N ASP A 61 -0.79 5.00 -19.36
CA ASP A 61 0.57 4.96 -19.92
C ASP A 61 1.58 5.79 -19.10
N THR A 62 1.11 6.51 -18.08
CA THR A 62 1.97 7.30 -17.19
C THR A 62 2.83 6.38 -16.31
N HIS A 63 4.14 6.60 -16.30
CA HIS A 63 5.03 5.84 -15.42
C HIS A 63 4.89 6.33 -13.99
N ILE A 64 4.49 5.41 -13.12
CA ILE A 64 4.33 5.66 -11.68
C ILE A 64 5.15 4.63 -10.91
N PHE A 65 5.69 5.05 -9.77
CA PHE A 65 6.38 4.17 -8.86
C PHE A 65 5.52 3.94 -7.62
N ALA A 66 5.18 2.70 -7.33
CA ALA A 66 4.42 2.34 -6.14
C ALA A 66 5.29 2.54 -4.88
N ILE A 67 4.88 3.46 -4.00
CA ILE A 67 5.60 3.69 -2.74
C ILE A 67 5.35 2.49 -1.83
N GLN A 68 6.43 1.88 -1.37
CA GLN A 68 6.35 0.64 -0.58
C GLN A 68 7.37 0.64 0.55
N GLN A 69 6.99 -0.03 1.64
CA GLN A 69 7.91 -0.32 2.73
C GLN A 69 8.68 -1.59 2.38
N VAL A 70 9.99 -1.57 2.58
CA VAL A 70 10.88 -2.67 2.23
C VAL A 70 11.81 -2.99 3.40
N GLU A 71 12.34 -4.19 3.40
CA GLU A 71 13.36 -4.68 4.33
C GLU A 71 14.68 -4.93 3.57
N ALA A 72 15.80 -4.48 4.12
CA ALA A 72 17.14 -4.85 3.61
C ALA A 72 17.46 -6.31 3.97
N VAL A 73 17.59 -7.21 2.99
CA VAL A 73 17.79 -8.66 3.26
C VAL A 73 19.23 -9.11 3.07
N GLY A 74 20.01 -8.40 2.25
CA GLY A 74 21.39 -8.76 1.92
C GLY A 74 22.39 -8.23 2.96
N ASN A 75 22.84 -7.01 2.71
CA ASN A 75 23.84 -6.31 3.49
C ASN A 75 23.25 -5.03 4.08
N ASP A 76 24.06 -4.38 4.90
CA ASP A 76 23.81 -3.00 5.29
C ASP A 76 23.87 -2.12 4.03
N LEU A 77 23.02 -1.10 3.97
CA LEU A 77 22.86 -0.21 2.82
C LEU A 77 23.27 1.20 3.21
N GLU A 78 24.03 1.85 2.34
CA GLU A 78 24.38 3.26 2.50
C GLU A 78 23.31 4.13 1.84
N LEU A 79 22.85 5.13 2.59
CA LEU A 79 21.93 6.15 2.13
C LEU A 79 22.74 7.39 1.77
N TYR A 80 22.83 7.70 0.49
CA TYR A 80 23.59 8.82 -0.05
C TYR A 80 22.74 10.08 -0.15
N GLN A 81 23.37 11.26 -0.07
CA GLN A 81 22.66 12.53 -0.22
C GLN A 81 22.18 12.78 -1.66
N GLN A 82 22.93 12.31 -2.65
CA GLN A 82 22.62 12.41 -4.07
C GLN A 82 22.74 11.02 -4.73
N PRO A 83 22.14 10.81 -5.92
CA PRO A 83 22.26 9.57 -6.69
C PRO A 83 23.66 9.43 -7.32
N ASP A 84 24.69 9.43 -6.47
CA ASP A 84 26.10 9.35 -6.82
C ASP A 84 26.85 8.65 -5.67
N SER A 85 27.64 7.63 -5.98
CA SER A 85 28.43 6.88 -4.99
C SER A 85 29.56 7.70 -4.33
N SER A 86 29.94 8.83 -4.93
CA SER A 86 30.88 9.79 -4.36
C SER A 86 30.21 10.82 -3.44
N SER A 87 28.87 10.83 -3.40
CA SER A 87 28.09 11.71 -2.53
C SER A 87 28.28 11.35 -1.05
N PRO A 88 28.14 12.30 -0.11
CA PRO A 88 28.17 11.99 1.31
C PRO A 88 27.11 10.95 1.70
N VAL A 89 27.50 9.99 2.55
CA VAL A 89 26.59 9.05 3.19
C VAL A 89 25.89 9.75 4.35
N LEU A 90 24.57 9.86 4.27
CA LEU A 90 23.71 10.43 5.31
C LEU A 90 23.48 9.44 6.45
N ALA A 91 23.29 8.16 6.12
CA ALA A 91 23.04 7.10 7.10
C ALA A 91 23.39 5.72 6.55
N THR A 92 23.53 4.76 7.47
CA THR A 92 23.63 3.33 7.14
C THR A 92 22.39 2.60 7.63
N ILE A 93 21.65 2.00 6.70
CA ILE A 93 20.48 1.17 6.99
C ILE A 93 20.99 -0.26 7.23
N ALA A 94 20.98 -0.69 8.49
CA ALA A 94 21.37 -2.04 8.83
C ALA A 94 20.48 -3.10 8.16
N LYS A 95 21.03 -4.28 7.92
CA LYS A 95 20.25 -5.44 7.45
C LYS A 95 19.06 -5.71 8.37
N LYS A 96 17.96 -6.16 7.77
CA LYS A 96 16.65 -6.44 8.39
C LYS A 96 15.91 -5.20 8.91
N THR A 97 16.43 -4.01 8.66
CA THR A 97 15.75 -2.77 8.98
C THR A 97 14.72 -2.42 7.91
N LEU A 98 13.57 -1.90 8.35
CA LEU A 98 12.51 -1.43 7.48
C LEU A 98 12.78 0.03 7.07
N PHE A 99 12.49 0.34 5.82
CA PHE A 99 12.53 1.70 5.29
C PHE A 99 11.56 1.82 4.12
N THR A 100 11.30 3.05 3.66
CA THR A 100 10.37 3.30 2.56
C THR A 100 11.15 3.58 1.28
N VAL A 101 10.76 2.96 0.17
CA VAL A 101 11.23 3.34 -1.17
C VAL A 101 10.14 4.13 -1.86
N ARG A 102 10.47 5.35 -2.26
CA ARG A 102 9.56 6.38 -2.79
C ARG A 102 9.72 6.64 -4.28
N GLY A 103 10.66 5.98 -4.95
CA GLY A 103 10.92 6.21 -6.36
C GLY A 103 12.21 5.56 -6.82
N VAL A 104 12.44 5.64 -8.13
CA VAL A 104 13.69 5.30 -8.77
C VAL A 104 14.13 6.46 -9.65
N GLU A 105 15.41 6.77 -9.64
CA GLU A 105 16.03 7.79 -10.46
C GLU A 105 17.23 7.19 -11.19
N THR A 106 17.36 7.48 -12.48
CA THR A 106 18.48 7.01 -13.29
C THR A 106 19.38 8.19 -13.63
N VAL A 107 20.63 8.10 -13.21
CA VAL A 107 21.67 9.12 -13.42
C VAL A 107 22.91 8.41 -13.94
N ASN A 108 23.46 8.89 -15.07
CA ASN A 108 24.64 8.30 -15.71
C ASN A 108 24.53 6.78 -15.94
N GLU A 109 23.36 6.32 -16.44
CA GLU A 109 23.05 4.90 -16.66
C GLU A 109 22.98 4.03 -15.38
N GLU A 110 23.18 4.62 -14.21
CA GLU A 110 22.99 3.96 -12.92
C GLU A 110 21.62 4.30 -12.33
N SER A 111 20.91 3.28 -11.85
CA SER A 111 19.64 3.48 -11.16
C SER A 111 19.83 3.57 -9.64
N TRP A 112 19.06 4.44 -9.03
CA TRP A 112 19.09 4.77 -7.61
C TRP A 112 17.68 4.77 -7.04
N TYR A 113 17.49 4.11 -5.91
CA TYR A 113 16.23 4.15 -5.19
C TYR A 113 16.19 5.39 -4.31
N ARG A 114 15.15 6.22 -4.47
CA ARG A 114 14.85 7.28 -3.51
C ARG A 114 14.23 6.63 -2.27
N ALA A 115 14.89 6.75 -1.13
CA ALA A 115 14.54 6.05 0.09
C ALA A 115 14.37 7.00 1.27
N GLU A 116 13.56 6.59 2.24
CA GLU A 116 13.35 7.30 3.50
C GLU A 116 13.44 6.32 4.68
N THR A 117 14.26 6.64 5.67
CA THR A 117 14.38 5.87 6.90
C THR A 117 13.15 6.05 7.81
N GLU A 118 13.01 5.22 8.84
CA GLU A 118 11.94 5.39 9.84
C GLU A 118 12.03 6.73 10.59
N GLU A 119 13.23 7.31 10.67
CA GLU A 119 13.51 8.62 11.27
C GLU A 119 13.18 9.79 10.34
N GLY A 120 12.68 9.52 9.12
CA GLY A 120 12.32 10.53 8.12
C GLY A 120 13.50 11.05 7.30
N MET A 121 14.68 10.44 7.41
CA MET A 121 15.85 10.85 6.63
C MET A 121 15.73 10.36 5.19
N GLN A 122 15.73 11.29 4.24
CA GLN A 122 15.60 11.00 2.81
C GLN A 122 16.97 10.99 2.12
N GLY A 123 17.14 10.08 1.16
CA GLY A 123 18.34 10.00 0.34
C GLY A 123 18.21 8.94 -0.75
N TYR A 124 19.36 8.49 -1.24
CA TYR A 124 19.48 7.61 -2.39
C TYR A 124 20.24 6.33 -2.05
N ILE A 125 19.76 5.19 -2.53
CA ILE A 125 20.41 3.89 -2.37
C ILE A 125 20.70 3.34 -3.76
N LYS A 126 21.94 2.91 -4.01
CA LYS A 126 22.30 2.32 -5.31
C LYS A 126 21.43 1.09 -5.60
N SER A 127 20.91 1.00 -6.82
CA SER A 127 20.12 -0.16 -7.25
C SER A 127 20.96 -1.45 -7.25
N GLY A 128 20.30 -2.61 -7.14
CA GLY A 128 20.95 -3.91 -6.98
C GLY A 128 20.99 -4.42 -5.53
N ALA A 129 20.62 -3.59 -4.56
CA ALA A 129 20.37 -4.03 -3.19
C ALA A 129 19.28 -5.11 -3.14
N ARG A 130 19.48 -6.14 -2.31
CA ARG A 130 18.47 -7.19 -2.08
C ARG A 130 17.40 -6.68 -1.11
N LEU A 131 16.28 -6.22 -1.67
CA LEU A 131 15.15 -5.68 -0.94
C LEU A 131 13.98 -6.67 -0.93
N ARG A 132 13.26 -6.75 0.19
CA ARG A 132 12.00 -7.50 0.28
C ARG A 132 10.87 -6.53 0.61
N ALA A 133 9.90 -6.44 -0.30
CA ALA A 133 8.69 -5.67 -0.07
C ALA A 133 7.91 -6.24 1.12
N LYS A 134 7.47 -5.35 2.01
CA LYS A 134 6.55 -5.66 3.11
C LYS A 134 5.20 -5.05 2.80
N PRO A 135 4.11 -5.82 2.93
CA PRO A 135 2.77 -5.26 2.78
C PRO A 135 2.58 -4.09 3.74
N GLN A 136 2.24 -2.92 3.21
CA GLN A 136 1.84 -1.81 4.05
C GLN A 136 0.45 -2.09 4.61
N VAL A 137 0.31 -2.04 5.93
CA VAL A 137 -0.99 -2.11 6.59
C VAL A 137 -1.71 -0.79 6.30
N THR A 138 -2.63 -0.77 5.35
CA THR A 138 -3.41 0.44 5.02
C THR A 138 -4.69 0.53 5.84
N LYS A 139 -5.22 1.74 6.05
CA LYS A 139 -6.55 1.94 6.68
C LYS A 139 -7.64 1.14 5.97
N GLU A 140 -7.57 1.05 4.64
CA GLU A 140 -8.52 0.28 3.83
C GLU A 140 -8.37 -1.24 4.06
N SER A 141 -7.15 -1.77 4.10
CA SER A 141 -6.88 -3.18 4.40
C SER A 141 -7.38 -3.54 5.81
N ALA A 142 -7.08 -2.69 6.79
CA ALA A 142 -7.56 -2.83 8.16
C ALA A 142 -9.10 -2.81 8.23
N ARG A 143 -9.75 -1.91 7.48
CA ARG A 143 -11.22 -1.85 7.38
C ARG A 143 -11.81 -3.10 6.74
N LYS A 144 -11.23 -3.60 5.65
CA LYS A 144 -11.67 -4.85 5.01
C LYS A 144 -11.55 -6.03 5.98
N MET A 145 -10.45 -6.12 6.72
CA MET A 145 -10.26 -7.15 7.74
C MET A 145 -11.32 -7.09 8.84
N MET A 146 -11.68 -5.89 9.31
CA MET A 146 -12.79 -5.72 10.26
C MET A 146 -14.14 -6.16 9.68
N ILE A 147 -14.45 -5.81 8.42
CA ILE A 147 -15.71 -6.19 7.78
C ILE A 147 -15.79 -7.71 7.59
N THR A 148 -14.73 -8.32 7.08
CA THR A 148 -14.65 -9.78 6.90
C THR A 148 -14.76 -10.51 8.24
N GLY A 149 -14.08 -10.02 9.28
CA GLY A 149 -14.20 -10.55 10.63
C GLY A 149 -15.62 -10.46 11.19
N ALA A 150 -16.29 -9.32 11.00
CA ALA A 150 -17.68 -9.13 11.43
C ALA A 150 -18.63 -10.09 10.69
N LEU A 151 -18.45 -10.31 9.39
CA LEU A 151 -19.23 -11.27 8.61
C LEU A 151 -19.04 -12.71 9.13
N PHE A 152 -17.81 -13.11 9.42
CA PHE A 152 -17.56 -14.44 10.01
C PHE A 152 -18.15 -14.58 11.41
N ALA A 153 -18.06 -13.54 12.24
CA ALA A 153 -18.65 -13.56 13.58
C ALA A 153 -20.18 -13.68 13.53
N VAL A 154 -20.83 -12.88 12.67
CA VAL A 154 -22.29 -12.93 12.47
C VAL A 154 -22.72 -14.26 11.85
N GLY A 155 -22.04 -14.71 10.79
CA GLY A 155 -22.34 -15.99 10.15
C GLY A 155 -22.18 -17.18 11.10
N GLY A 156 -21.10 -17.18 11.90
CA GLY A 156 -20.89 -18.19 12.93
C GLY A 156 -21.98 -18.14 14.02
N ALA A 157 -22.39 -16.94 14.47
CA ALA A 157 -23.48 -16.79 15.44
C ALA A 157 -24.82 -17.26 14.87
N VAL A 158 -25.13 -16.93 13.62
CA VAL A 158 -26.32 -17.42 12.91
C VAL A 158 -26.33 -18.95 12.85
N LEU A 159 -25.21 -19.56 12.47
CA LEU A 159 -25.08 -21.03 12.46
C LEU A 159 -25.24 -21.63 13.86
N TYR A 160 -24.64 -21.01 14.88
CA TYR A 160 -24.68 -21.49 16.25
C TYR A 160 -26.08 -21.42 16.87
N PHE A 161 -26.82 -20.32 16.65
CA PHE A 161 -28.12 -20.09 17.28
C PHE A 161 -29.32 -20.60 16.45
N LEU A 162 -29.25 -20.56 15.12
CA LEU A 162 -30.37 -20.98 14.26
C LEU A 162 -30.26 -22.44 13.79
N PHE A 163 -29.06 -23.02 13.83
CA PHE A 163 -28.82 -24.41 13.44
C PHE A 163 -28.06 -25.16 14.54
N PRO A 164 -28.62 -25.24 15.77
CA PRO A 164 -27.98 -25.93 16.87
C PRO A 164 -27.75 -27.40 16.49
N SER A 165 -26.55 -27.91 16.78
CA SER A 165 -26.21 -29.31 16.54
C SER A 165 -27.19 -30.23 17.27
N ASN A 166 -27.86 -31.12 16.54
CA ASN A 166 -28.72 -32.13 17.13
C ASN A 166 -27.83 -33.28 17.66
N PRO A 167 -27.76 -33.52 18.97
CA PRO A 167 -26.79 -34.44 19.57
C PRO A 167 -26.99 -35.91 19.15
N GLU A 168 -28.13 -36.25 18.56
CA GLU A 168 -28.47 -37.60 18.08
C GLU A 168 -28.09 -37.86 16.61
N ALA A 169 -27.67 -36.83 15.86
CA ALA A 169 -27.29 -36.99 14.46
C ALA A 169 -25.79 -37.35 14.36
N ALA A 170 -25.48 -38.47 13.70
CA ALA A 170 -24.12 -39.00 13.51
C ALA A 170 -23.17 -38.14 12.63
N GLY A 171 -23.50 -36.85 12.39
CA GLY A 171 -22.71 -35.89 11.63
C GLY A 171 -21.92 -34.97 12.56
N GLY A 172 -20.64 -34.72 12.23
CA GLY A 172 -19.68 -33.99 13.07
C GLY A 172 -20.20 -32.69 13.68
N ASN A 173 -19.70 -32.38 14.88
CA ASN A 173 -20.18 -31.34 15.80
C ASN A 173 -20.15 -29.93 15.17
N THR A 174 -21.23 -29.55 14.49
CA THR A 174 -21.40 -28.25 13.81
C THR A 174 -21.27 -27.06 14.78
N SER A 175 -21.55 -27.27 16.06
CA SER A 175 -21.37 -26.27 17.13
C SER A 175 -19.91 -25.90 17.37
N PHE A 176 -18.97 -26.83 17.17
CA PHE A 176 -17.54 -26.54 17.30
C PHE A 176 -17.04 -25.69 16.13
N ILE A 177 -17.53 -25.97 14.90
CA ILE A 177 -17.17 -25.22 13.70
C ILE A 177 -17.75 -23.81 13.76
N SER A 178 -19.00 -23.65 14.17
CA SER A 178 -19.63 -22.34 14.31
C SER A 178 -18.97 -21.50 15.41
N LEU A 179 -18.61 -22.08 16.55
CA LEU A 179 -17.83 -21.40 17.59
C LEU A 179 -16.44 -20.98 17.08
N GLY A 180 -15.76 -21.84 16.32
CA GLY A 180 -14.48 -21.53 15.68
C GLY A 180 -14.59 -20.36 14.70
N LEU A 181 -15.66 -20.29 13.90
CA LEU A 181 -15.94 -19.16 13.00
C LEU A 181 -16.20 -17.87 13.76
N ILE A 182 -16.93 -17.92 14.89
CA ILE A 182 -17.17 -16.75 15.75
C ILE A 182 -15.85 -16.21 16.29
N LEU A 183 -15.03 -17.07 16.88
CA LEU A 183 -13.75 -16.68 17.48
C LEU A 183 -12.78 -16.13 16.43
N LEU A 184 -12.69 -16.78 15.26
CA LEU A 184 -11.88 -16.29 14.13
C LEU A 184 -12.36 -14.91 13.67
N GLY A 185 -13.67 -14.73 13.53
CA GLY A 185 -14.28 -13.47 13.15
C GLY A 185 -13.94 -12.34 14.12
N LEU A 186 -14.17 -12.56 15.42
CA LEU A 186 -13.85 -11.58 16.47
C LEU A 186 -12.36 -11.24 16.52
N PHE A 187 -11.49 -12.24 16.37
CA PHE A 187 -10.04 -12.03 16.30
C PHE A 187 -9.65 -11.14 15.12
N GLN A 188 -10.22 -11.37 13.94
CA GLN A 188 -9.97 -10.53 12.76
C GLN A 188 -10.48 -9.10 12.96
N VAL A 189 -11.64 -8.89 13.60
CA VAL A 189 -12.13 -7.55 13.95
C VAL A 189 -11.15 -6.83 14.86
N PHE A 190 -10.68 -7.51 15.92
CA PHE A 190 -9.76 -6.91 16.87
C PHE A 190 -8.42 -6.52 16.22
N GLN A 191 -7.84 -7.41 15.41
CA GLN A 191 -6.61 -7.13 14.68
C GLN A 191 -6.78 -5.97 13.69
N GLY A 192 -7.85 -5.98 12.89
CA GLY A 192 -8.15 -4.90 11.96
C GLY A 192 -8.35 -3.56 12.68
N PHE A 193 -9.01 -3.55 13.84
CA PHE A 193 -9.19 -2.34 14.64
C PHE A 193 -7.86 -1.81 15.20
N ALA A 194 -7.02 -2.69 15.74
CA ALA A 194 -5.70 -2.31 16.24
C ALA A 194 -4.83 -1.70 15.12
N GLN A 195 -4.82 -2.32 13.94
CA GLN A 195 -4.14 -1.83 12.74
C GLN A 195 -4.68 -0.47 12.28
N TYR A 196 -6.00 -0.29 12.25
CA TYR A 196 -6.65 0.96 11.88
C TYR A 196 -6.23 2.12 12.80
N ARG A 197 -6.20 1.86 14.12
CA ARG A 197 -5.81 2.85 15.13
C ARG A 197 -4.33 3.20 15.09
N GLN A 198 -3.47 2.26 14.74
CA GLN A 198 -2.03 2.54 14.57
C GLN A 198 -1.80 3.49 13.39
N GLN A 199 -2.52 3.31 12.28
CA GLN A 199 -2.40 4.19 11.13
C GLN A 199 -3.06 5.55 11.34
N SER A 200 -4.17 5.63 12.09
CA SER A 200 -4.81 6.91 12.41
C SER A 200 -4.00 7.81 13.36
N LYS A 201 -2.92 7.30 13.97
CA LYS A 201 -2.01 8.07 14.83
C LYS A 201 -0.79 8.60 14.09
N LYS A 202 -0.54 8.12 12.86
CA LYS A 202 0.60 8.53 12.02
C LYS A 202 0.23 9.67 11.06
N ASP A 203 -1.07 9.85 10.80
CA ASP A 203 -1.65 11.02 10.13
C ASP A 203 -2.00 12.10 11.16
#